data_AF-A0A960JPT4-F1
#
_entry.id   AF-A0A960JPT4-F1
#
_cell.length_a   1.000
_cell.length_b   1.000
_cell.length_c   1.000
_cell.angle_alpha   90.00
_cell.angle_beta   90.00
_cell.angle_gamma   90.00
#
_symmetry.space_group_name_H-M   'P 1'
#
loop_
_entity.id
_entity.type
_entity.pdbx_description
1 polymer ?
#
loop_
_entity_poly.entity_id
_entity_poly.type
_entity_poly.pdbx_seq_one_letter_code
_entity_poly.pdbx_strand_id
1 'polypeptide(L)'
;MTRRHLLVPIVALGMLLVACSSDDGSVAGDGVETTASPAASGTDAAYVGPGPNEVGTTEFDLDGRRVQSWYPASEAAADEPTVEFDIAGLLSPELQAQIPDDKRPIYEILAHAEADAASDGPYPVVLFSHGFAGFPEQSADLVTHLASWGFVVVAPDHVERSLSGQLGTAAQGVEAQDGP
;
A
#
# COMPACT_ATOMS: atom_id res chain seq x y z
N MET A 1 6.14 43.16 48.92
CA MET A 1 4.81 43.28 48.30
C MET A 1 4.94 44.07 47.02
N THR A 2 4.94 43.40 45.87
CA THR A 2 4.82 44.00 44.53
C THR A 2 4.31 42.90 43.62
N ARG A 3 2.99 42.88 43.41
CA ARG A 3 2.28 41.94 42.51
C ARG A 3 2.69 42.24 41.06
N ARG A 4 3.42 41.33 40.42
CA ARG A 4 3.58 41.32 38.95
C ARG A 4 2.42 40.53 38.36
N HIS A 5 1.45 41.23 37.77
CA HIS A 5 0.42 40.64 36.93
C HIS A 5 1.06 40.30 35.58
N LEU A 6 1.30 39.00 35.32
CA LEU A 6 1.58 38.52 33.97
C LEU A 6 0.24 38.29 33.27
N LEU A 7 -0.02 39.14 32.28
CA LEU A 7 -1.11 38.99 31.31
C LEU A 7 -0.83 37.77 30.44
N VAL A 8 -1.74 36.81 30.48
CA VAL A 8 -1.82 35.68 29.54
C VAL A 8 -2.42 36.21 28.23
N PRO A 9 -1.76 36.10 27.07
CA PRO A 9 -2.41 36.40 25.81
C PRO A 9 -3.31 35.22 25.44
N ILE A 10 -4.63 35.43 25.59
CA ILE A 10 -5.65 34.56 25.01
C ILE A 10 -5.60 34.78 23.49
N VAL A 11 -5.00 33.84 22.77
CA VAL A 11 -5.09 33.78 21.30
C VAL A 11 -6.48 33.22 20.99
N ALA A 12 -7.42 34.11 20.69
CA ALA A 12 -8.74 33.75 20.20
C ALA A 12 -8.62 33.22 18.76
N LEU A 13 -8.85 31.92 18.60
CA LEU A 13 -8.97 31.25 17.32
C LEU A 13 -10.29 31.66 16.65
N GLY A 14 -10.22 32.59 15.69
CA GLY A 14 -11.38 33.03 14.91
C GLY A 14 -11.81 31.96 13.91
N MET A 15 -12.91 31.25 14.21
CA MET A 15 -13.66 30.48 13.21
C MET A 15 -14.31 31.45 12.21
N LEU A 16 -13.77 31.53 10.99
CA LEU A 16 -14.52 32.07 9.85
C LEU A 16 -15.52 31.01 9.38
N LEU A 17 -16.76 31.12 9.86
CA LEU A 17 -17.90 30.51 9.19
C LEU A 17 -18.27 31.39 7.99
N VAL A 18 -17.80 31.00 6.80
CA VAL A 18 -18.37 31.52 5.54
C VAL A 18 -19.72 30.84 5.37
N ALA A 19 -20.77 31.51 5.83
CA ALA A 19 -22.15 31.20 5.49
C ALA A 19 -22.45 31.87 4.14
N CYS A 20 -22.59 31.08 3.08
CA CYS A 20 -23.11 31.56 1.81
C CYS A 20 -24.62 31.82 1.96
N SER A 21 -24.99 33.07 2.26
CA SER A 21 -26.35 33.58 2.05
C SER A 21 -26.54 33.74 0.55
N SER A 22 -27.35 32.89 -0.07
CA SER A 22 -27.75 33.09 -1.47
C SER A 22 -28.98 33.99 -1.50
N ASP A 23 -28.80 35.13 -2.15
CA ASP A 23 -29.82 36.13 -2.46
C ASP A 23 -30.71 35.55 -3.58
N ASP A 24 -32.01 35.38 -3.32
CA ASP A 24 -32.98 34.88 -4.31
C ASP A 24 -33.30 35.98 -5.34
N GLY A 25 -32.36 36.20 -6.25
CA GLY A 25 -32.57 36.95 -7.48
C GLY A 25 -32.94 35.99 -8.60
N SER A 26 -34.24 35.82 -8.90
CA SER A 26 -34.70 35.00 -10.01
C SER A 26 -34.25 35.59 -11.36
N VAL A 27 -33.16 35.07 -11.91
CA VAL A 27 -32.84 35.17 -13.33
C VAL A 27 -33.00 33.78 -13.91
N ALA A 28 -34.00 33.61 -14.77
CA ALA A 28 -34.19 32.39 -15.55
C ALA A 28 -33.00 32.21 -16.51
N GLY A 29 -31.99 31.48 -16.04
CA GLY A 29 -30.93 30.91 -16.85
C GLY A 29 -31.09 29.39 -16.83
N ASP A 30 -30.94 28.77 -18.00
CA ASP A 30 -31.02 27.32 -18.23
C ASP A 30 -29.84 26.59 -17.55
N GLY A 31 -29.86 26.58 -16.21
CA GLY A 31 -28.85 25.97 -15.38
C GLY A 31 -28.96 24.45 -15.44
N VAL A 32 -27.97 23.82 -16.05
CA VAL A 32 -27.76 22.38 -15.92
C VAL A 32 -27.50 22.08 -14.44
N GLU A 33 -28.51 21.54 -13.76
CA GLU A 33 -28.37 20.97 -12.42
C GLU A 33 -27.31 19.86 -12.45
N THR A 34 -26.11 20.17 -11.95
CA THR A 34 -24.98 19.21 -11.91
C THR A 34 -24.98 18.39 -10.60
N THR A 35 -25.87 18.69 -9.66
CA THR A 35 -26.01 17.93 -8.41
C THR A 35 -27.07 16.85 -8.54
N ALA A 36 -26.74 15.76 -9.23
CA ALA A 36 -27.43 14.50 -8.99
C ALA A 36 -26.91 13.93 -7.67
N SER A 37 -27.80 13.70 -6.69
CA SER A 37 -27.48 12.81 -5.56
C SER A 37 -27.00 11.47 -6.13
N PRO A 38 -25.92 10.87 -5.59
CA PRO A 38 -25.53 9.54 -6.02
C PRO A 38 -26.71 8.63 -5.75
N ALA A 39 -27.31 8.10 -6.83
CA ALA A 39 -28.29 7.05 -6.70
C ALA A 39 -27.60 5.91 -5.94
N ALA A 40 -28.16 5.50 -4.81
CA ALA A 40 -27.68 4.33 -4.09
C ALA A 40 -27.83 3.14 -5.03
N SER A 41 -26.76 2.82 -5.74
CA SER A 41 -26.66 1.60 -6.53
C SER A 41 -26.59 0.48 -5.50
N GLY A 42 -27.70 -0.20 -5.26
CA GLY A 42 -27.87 -1.28 -4.28
C GLY A 42 -27.11 -2.56 -4.65
N THR A 43 -25.92 -2.42 -5.21
CA THR A 43 -24.98 -3.50 -5.50
C THR A 43 -23.68 -3.13 -4.81
N ASP A 44 -23.21 -3.97 -3.87
CA ASP A 44 -21.84 -3.86 -3.38
C ASP A 44 -20.89 -3.81 -4.59
N ALA A 45 -19.90 -2.94 -4.54
CA ALA A 45 -18.94 -2.84 -5.63
C ALA A 45 -18.26 -4.21 -5.80
N ALA A 46 -18.07 -4.64 -7.05
CA ALA A 46 -17.58 -5.99 -7.36
C ALA A 46 -16.26 -6.32 -6.63
N TYR A 47 -15.45 -5.31 -6.32
CA TYR A 47 -14.10 -5.43 -5.76
C TYR A 47 -14.03 -5.06 -4.26
N VAL A 48 -15.13 -5.17 -3.51
CA VAL A 48 -15.10 -4.91 -2.06
C VAL A 48 -14.33 -6.01 -1.30
N GLY A 49 -14.46 -7.25 -1.74
CA GLY A 49 -13.80 -8.41 -1.13
C GLY A 49 -12.73 -9.05 -2.03
N PRO A 50 -12.04 -10.09 -1.54
CA PRO A 50 -11.15 -10.90 -2.36
C PRO A 50 -11.85 -11.41 -3.62
N GLY A 51 -11.09 -11.52 -4.70
CA GLY A 51 -11.53 -12.12 -5.94
C GLY A 51 -11.62 -13.65 -5.84
N PRO A 52 -12.02 -14.31 -6.93
CA PRO A 52 -12.31 -15.75 -6.93
C PRO A 52 -11.07 -16.65 -6.88
N ASN A 53 -9.86 -16.12 -7.06
CA ASN A 53 -8.65 -16.92 -7.09
C ASN A 53 -7.95 -16.89 -5.73
N GLU A 54 -7.35 -18.02 -5.36
CA GLU A 54 -6.28 -18.01 -4.37
C GLU A 54 -5.10 -17.19 -4.90
N VAL A 55 -4.21 -16.78 -3.99
CA VAL A 55 -3.06 -15.94 -4.36
C VAL A 55 -1.78 -16.70 -4.10
N GLY A 56 -0.98 -16.87 -5.15
CA GLY A 56 0.39 -17.35 -5.06
C GLY A 56 1.35 -16.17 -4.96
N THR A 57 2.53 -16.41 -4.39
CA THR A 57 3.61 -15.41 -4.35
C THR A 57 4.97 -16.06 -4.57
N THR A 58 5.82 -15.43 -5.36
CA THR A 58 7.20 -15.88 -5.59
C THR A 58 8.16 -14.70 -5.66
N GLU A 59 9.36 -14.91 -5.11
CA GLU A 59 10.47 -13.97 -5.15
C GLU A 59 11.52 -14.45 -6.15
N PHE A 60 12.05 -13.53 -6.95
CA PHE A 60 13.17 -13.81 -7.84
C PHE A 60 14.13 -12.61 -7.95
N ASP A 61 15.36 -12.91 -8.34
CA ASP A 61 16.36 -11.90 -8.65
C ASP A 61 16.24 -11.47 -10.13
N LEU A 62 16.36 -10.17 -10.36
CA LEU A 62 16.50 -9.59 -11.69
C LEU A 62 17.65 -8.57 -11.67
N ASP A 63 18.78 -8.95 -12.25
CA ASP A 63 20.00 -8.14 -12.33
C ASP A 63 20.47 -7.64 -10.94
N GLY A 64 20.46 -8.54 -9.94
CA GLY A 64 20.87 -8.23 -8.57
C GLY A 64 19.78 -7.53 -7.74
N ARG A 65 18.58 -7.30 -8.31
CA ARG A 65 17.46 -6.69 -7.61
C ARG A 65 16.43 -7.76 -7.26
N ARG A 66 16.06 -7.81 -5.99
CA ARG A 66 14.92 -8.58 -5.51
C ARG A 66 13.64 -8.09 -6.20
N VAL A 67 12.83 -9.02 -6.70
CA VAL A 67 11.50 -8.76 -7.24
C VAL A 67 10.53 -9.72 -6.57
N GLN A 68 9.48 -9.17 -5.97
CA GLN A 68 8.36 -9.95 -5.46
C GLN A 68 7.24 -9.96 -6.49
N SER A 69 6.58 -11.10 -6.67
CA SER A 69 5.38 -11.19 -7.50
C SER A 69 4.24 -11.90 -6.78
N TRP A 70 3.02 -11.48 -7.10
CA TRP A 70 1.78 -12.12 -6.67
C TRP A 70 0.95 -12.45 -7.90
N TYR A 71 0.29 -13.59 -7.90
CA TYR A 71 -0.42 -14.10 -9.07
C TYR A 71 -1.63 -14.96 -8.67
N PRO A 72 -2.61 -15.14 -9.57
CA PRO A 72 -3.71 -16.06 -9.33
C PRO A 72 -3.17 -17.49 -9.21
N ALA A 73 -3.37 -18.11 -8.05
CA ALA A 73 -3.01 -19.49 -7.77
C ALA A 73 -4.20 -20.43 -7.92
N SER A 74 -3.91 -21.71 -8.07
CA SER A 74 -4.91 -22.77 -8.09
C SER A 74 -5.66 -22.86 -6.75
N GLU A 75 -6.88 -23.38 -6.76
CA GLU A 75 -7.70 -23.59 -5.56
C GLU A 75 -7.00 -24.50 -4.51
N ALA A 76 -6.05 -25.34 -4.93
CA ALA A 76 -5.29 -26.21 -4.03
C ALA A 76 -4.41 -25.42 -3.04
N ALA A 77 -4.08 -24.16 -3.35
CA ALA A 77 -3.30 -23.29 -2.47
C ALA A 77 -4.03 -22.95 -1.17
N ALA A 78 -5.37 -23.03 -1.14
CA ALA A 78 -6.18 -22.72 0.04
C ALA A 78 -5.85 -23.59 1.28
N ASP A 79 -5.26 -24.77 1.06
CA ASP A 79 -4.83 -25.69 2.13
C ASP A 79 -3.39 -25.38 2.63
N GLU A 80 -2.67 -24.47 1.98
CA GLU A 80 -1.31 -24.08 2.33
C GLU A 80 -1.30 -22.89 3.30
N PRO A 81 -0.27 -22.75 4.16
CA PRO A 81 -0.15 -21.59 5.03
C PRO A 81 0.04 -20.30 4.22
N THR A 82 -0.47 -19.20 4.76
CA THR A 82 -0.18 -17.84 4.30
C THR A 82 1.26 -17.45 4.66
N VAL A 83 1.80 -16.46 3.94
CA VAL A 83 3.15 -15.95 4.21
C VAL A 83 3.16 -15.05 5.43
N GLU A 84 4.03 -15.37 6.40
CA GLU A 84 4.40 -14.44 7.47
C GLU A 84 5.60 -13.60 7.05
N PHE A 85 5.43 -12.29 7.00
CA PHE A 85 6.46 -11.33 6.61
C PHE A 85 6.99 -10.55 7.80
N ASP A 86 8.27 -10.73 8.06
CA ASP A 86 8.98 -10.02 9.11
C ASP A 86 9.61 -8.72 8.58
N ILE A 87 8.99 -7.59 8.90
CA ILE A 87 9.45 -6.28 8.41
C ILE A 87 10.84 -5.94 8.98
N ALA A 88 11.16 -6.38 10.20
CA ALA A 88 12.49 -6.16 10.76
C ALA A 88 13.57 -6.93 9.99
N GLY A 89 13.20 -8.01 9.29
CA GLY A 89 14.10 -8.76 8.40
C GLY A 89 14.72 -7.92 7.29
N LEU A 90 14.11 -6.78 6.94
CA LEU A 90 14.63 -5.84 5.95
C LEU A 90 15.77 -4.95 6.50
N LEU A 91 15.96 -4.89 7.82
CA LEU A 91 16.97 -4.03 8.44
C LEU A 91 18.35 -4.71 8.45
N SER A 92 19.40 -3.95 8.72
CA SER A 92 20.75 -4.51 8.87
C SER A 92 20.81 -5.43 10.10
N PRO A 93 21.72 -6.42 10.14
CA PRO A 93 21.84 -7.31 11.30
C PRO A 93 22.05 -6.55 12.63
N GLU A 94 22.76 -5.43 12.60
CA GLU A 94 22.98 -4.58 13.78
C GLU A 94 21.70 -3.89 14.28
N LEU A 95 20.83 -3.45 13.36
CA LEU A 95 19.54 -2.87 13.71
C LEU A 95 18.54 -3.95 14.14
N GLN A 96 18.54 -5.12 13.48
CA GLN A 96 17.73 -6.26 13.90
C GLN A 96 18.05 -6.68 15.34
N ALA A 97 19.33 -6.72 15.71
CA ALA A 97 19.76 -7.10 17.06
C ALA A 97 19.28 -6.13 18.17
N GLN A 98 18.80 -4.93 17.81
CA GLN A 98 18.22 -3.97 18.75
C GLN A 98 16.73 -4.21 19.00
N ILE A 99 16.10 -5.12 18.25
CA ILE A 99 14.67 -5.45 18.35
C ILE A 99 14.56 -6.87 18.92
N PRO A 100 14.04 -7.03 20.15
CA PRO A 100 13.76 -8.36 20.70
C PRO A 100 12.83 -9.16 19.77
N ASP A 101 13.04 -10.47 19.66
CA ASP A 101 12.28 -11.33 18.73
C ASP A 101 10.76 -11.23 18.94
N ASP A 102 10.29 -11.15 20.19
CA ASP A 102 8.87 -11.02 20.54
C ASP A 102 8.28 -9.62 20.26
N LYS A 103 9.10 -8.69 19.78
CA LYS A 103 8.73 -7.33 19.38
C LYS A 103 8.90 -7.10 17.88
N ARG A 104 9.37 -8.09 17.13
CA ARG A 104 9.48 -7.99 15.67
C ARG A 104 8.08 -7.88 15.07
N PRO A 105 7.83 -6.88 14.22
CA PRO A 105 6.54 -6.75 13.53
C PRO A 105 6.42 -7.82 12.44
N ILE A 106 5.65 -8.86 12.73
CA ILE A 106 5.26 -9.88 11.77
C ILE A 106 3.91 -9.50 11.18
N TYR A 107 3.83 -9.51 9.85
CA TYR A 107 2.61 -9.22 9.11
C TYR A 107 2.22 -10.44 8.27
N GLU A 108 0.97 -10.88 8.39
CA GLU A 108 0.45 -11.96 7.58
C GLU A 108 0.02 -11.43 6.20
N ILE A 109 0.57 -12.01 5.13
CA ILE A 109 0.23 -11.71 3.75
C ILE A 109 -0.68 -12.82 3.26
N LEU A 110 -1.88 -12.45 2.78
CA LEU A 110 -2.87 -13.37 2.20
C LEU A 110 -2.43 -13.88 0.81
N ALA A 111 -1.34 -14.65 0.80
CA ALA A 111 -0.77 -15.33 -0.35
C ALA A 111 0.02 -16.56 0.12
N HIS A 112 0.15 -17.54 -0.76
CA HIS A 112 0.81 -18.82 -0.53
C HIS A 112 2.13 -18.86 -1.30
N ALA A 113 3.23 -19.14 -0.59
CA ALA A 113 4.57 -19.11 -1.18
C ALA A 113 4.75 -20.24 -2.20
N GLU A 114 5.19 -19.90 -3.41
CA GLU A 114 5.49 -20.83 -4.50
C GLU A 114 4.30 -21.74 -4.91
N ALA A 115 3.07 -21.31 -4.64
CA ALA A 115 1.88 -22.06 -4.98
C ALA A 115 1.72 -22.21 -6.51
N ASP A 116 1.15 -23.34 -6.94
CA ASP A 116 0.87 -23.59 -8.35
C ASP A 116 -0.07 -22.51 -8.92
N ALA A 117 0.32 -21.92 -10.05
CA ALA A 117 -0.47 -20.88 -10.73
C ALA A 117 -1.79 -21.45 -11.28
N ALA A 118 -2.84 -20.62 -11.29
CA ALA A 118 -4.11 -20.97 -11.91
C ALA A 118 -3.99 -21.11 -13.44
N SER A 119 -4.76 -22.04 -14.03
CA SER A 119 -4.68 -22.38 -15.46
C SER A 119 -5.45 -21.45 -16.40
N ASP A 120 -6.30 -20.55 -15.87
CA ASP A 120 -7.28 -19.78 -16.66
C ASP A 120 -6.70 -18.52 -17.34
N GLY A 121 -5.38 -18.35 -17.31
CA GLY A 121 -4.66 -17.25 -17.95
C GLY A 121 -4.78 -17.22 -19.50
N PRO A 122 -4.22 -16.20 -20.16
CA PRO A 122 -3.26 -15.24 -19.63
C PRO A 122 -3.91 -14.11 -18.82
N TYR A 123 -3.23 -13.71 -17.73
CA TYR A 123 -3.67 -12.63 -16.86
C TYR A 123 -3.01 -11.29 -17.24
N PRO A 124 -3.70 -10.15 -17.09
CA PRO A 124 -3.08 -8.83 -17.18
C PRO A 124 -1.97 -8.65 -16.13
N VAL A 125 -0.93 -7.89 -16.49
CA VAL A 125 0.21 -7.61 -15.61
C VAL A 125 0.11 -6.19 -15.05
N VAL A 126 0.34 -6.06 -13.74
CA VAL A 126 0.51 -4.78 -13.03
C VAL A 126 1.95 -4.69 -12.53
N LEU A 127 2.65 -3.62 -12.90
CA LEU A 127 3.91 -3.26 -12.29
C LEU A 127 3.64 -2.34 -11.10
N PHE A 128 4.03 -2.77 -9.90
CA PHE A 128 3.85 -2.01 -8.67
C PHE A 128 5.19 -1.47 -8.18
N SER A 129 5.25 -0.18 -7.86
CA SER A 129 6.43 0.47 -7.31
C SER A 129 6.09 1.03 -5.93
N HIS A 130 6.83 0.60 -4.91
CA HIS A 130 6.71 1.16 -3.58
C HIS A 130 7.28 2.60 -3.49
N GLY A 131 6.89 3.30 -2.42
CA GLY A 131 7.37 4.65 -2.10
C GLY A 131 8.80 4.69 -1.53
N PHE A 132 9.29 5.89 -1.21
CA PHE A 132 10.56 6.07 -0.50
C PHE A 132 10.51 5.41 0.89
N ALA A 133 11.60 4.74 1.28
CA ALA A 133 11.71 3.86 2.43
C ALA A 133 10.64 2.74 2.47
N GLY A 134 10.07 2.40 1.31
CA GLY A 134 9.15 1.28 1.13
C GLY A 134 9.84 -0.03 0.80
N PHE A 135 9.05 -1.05 0.54
CA PHE A 135 9.48 -2.39 0.12
C PHE A 135 8.33 -3.05 -0.65
N PRO A 136 8.57 -4.11 -1.45
CA PRO A 136 7.55 -4.73 -2.29
C PRO A 136 6.26 -5.11 -1.54
N GLU A 137 6.39 -5.66 -0.33
CA GLU A 137 5.29 -6.15 0.51
C GLU A 137 4.52 -5.03 1.24
N GLN A 138 4.95 -3.76 1.16
CA GLN A 138 4.38 -2.66 1.96
C GLN A 138 2.88 -2.44 1.69
N SER A 139 2.39 -2.84 0.51
CA SER A 139 0.98 -2.78 0.14
C SER A 139 0.41 -4.17 -0.17
N ALA A 140 0.80 -5.17 0.64
CA ALA A 140 0.35 -6.55 0.55
C ALA A 140 -1.16 -6.68 0.29
N ASP A 141 -2.01 -6.02 1.09
CA ASP A 141 -3.47 -6.03 0.92
C ASP A 141 -3.91 -5.62 -0.50
N LEU A 142 -3.28 -4.61 -1.10
CA LEU A 142 -3.61 -4.15 -2.45
C LEU A 142 -3.15 -5.15 -3.51
N VAL A 143 -1.91 -5.62 -3.42
CA VAL A 143 -1.30 -6.47 -4.45
C VAL A 143 -1.90 -7.88 -4.44
N THR A 144 -2.20 -8.43 -3.26
CA THR A 144 -2.90 -9.72 -3.16
C THR A 144 -4.36 -9.60 -3.57
N HIS A 145 -5.03 -8.49 -3.25
CA HIS A 145 -6.38 -8.23 -3.74
C HIS A 145 -6.43 -8.19 -5.26
N LEU A 146 -5.53 -7.44 -5.91
CA LEU A 146 -5.42 -7.45 -7.38
C LEU A 146 -5.16 -8.86 -7.91
N ALA A 147 -4.25 -9.61 -7.29
CA ALA A 147 -3.96 -10.98 -7.70
C ALA A 147 -5.18 -11.92 -7.60
N SER A 148 -5.93 -11.85 -6.50
CA SER A 148 -7.16 -12.64 -6.32
C SER A 148 -8.21 -12.35 -7.42
N TRP A 149 -8.19 -11.15 -8.00
CA TRP A 149 -9.05 -10.72 -9.10
C TRP A 149 -8.52 -11.05 -10.50
N GLY A 150 -7.43 -11.82 -10.62
CA GLY A 150 -6.91 -12.27 -11.91
C GLY A 150 -5.83 -11.37 -12.50
N PHE A 151 -5.04 -10.67 -11.68
CA PHE A 151 -3.87 -9.92 -12.14
C PHE A 151 -2.56 -10.60 -11.71
N VAL A 152 -1.53 -10.53 -12.54
CA VAL A 152 -0.16 -10.80 -12.08
C VAL A 152 0.46 -9.47 -11.66
N VAL A 153 0.80 -9.32 -10.38
CA VAL A 153 1.45 -8.13 -9.85
C VAL A 153 2.93 -8.41 -9.69
N VAL A 154 3.79 -7.53 -10.22
CA VAL A 154 5.25 -7.63 -10.11
C VAL A 154 5.78 -6.36 -9.46
N ALA A 155 6.50 -6.50 -8.35
CA ALA A 155 7.00 -5.42 -7.54
C ALA A 155 8.52 -5.55 -7.29
N PRO A 156 9.36 -4.80 -8.01
CA PRO A 156 10.78 -4.74 -7.72
C PRO A 156 11.06 -4.01 -6.39
N ASP A 157 12.08 -4.47 -5.68
CA ASP A 157 12.71 -3.73 -4.58
C ASP A 157 13.64 -2.66 -5.17
N HIS A 158 13.22 -1.41 -5.03
CA HIS A 158 13.97 -0.26 -5.48
C HIS A 158 15.06 0.10 -4.47
N VAL A 159 16.14 -0.69 -4.44
CA VAL A 159 17.20 -0.62 -3.42
C VAL A 159 17.82 0.77 -3.23
N GLU A 160 17.81 1.63 -4.24
CA GLU A 160 18.27 3.02 -4.13
C GLU A 160 17.42 3.89 -3.19
N ARG A 161 16.21 3.44 -2.86
CA ARG A 161 15.25 4.18 -2.02
C ARG A 161 14.41 3.32 -1.09
N SER A 162 14.60 2.01 -1.06
CA SER A 162 13.82 1.09 -0.23
C SER A 162 14.30 1.08 1.22
N LEU A 163 13.48 0.53 2.12
CA LEU A 163 13.86 0.33 3.51
C LEU A 163 15.11 -0.56 3.63
N SER A 164 15.13 -1.65 2.86
CA SER A 164 16.22 -2.64 2.81
C SER A 164 17.51 -2.07 2.22
N GLY A 165 17.41 -1.08 1.33
CA GLY A 165 18.56 -0.34 0.81
C GLY A 165 19.09 0.71 1.78
N GLN A 166 18.19 1.46 2.42
CA GLN A 166 18.56 2.61 3.27
C GLN A 166 19.01 2.21 4.69
N LEU A 167 18.39 1.17 5.26
CA LEU A 167 18.65 0.70 6.62
C LEU A 167 19.06 -0.78 6.67
N GLY A 168 19.00 -1.49 5.54
CA GLY A 168 19.38 -2.88 5.41
C GLY A 168 20.73 -3.07 4.74
N THR A 169 20.82 -4.17 3.98
CA THR A 169 22.01 -4.53 3.21
C THR A 169 21.70 -4.78 1.74
N ALA A 170 20.45 -4.58 1.30
CA ALA A 170 20.01 -4.95 -0.05
C ALA A 170 20.67 -4.12 -1.17
N ALA A 171 21.16 -2.92 -0.87
CA ALA A 171 21.96 -2.14 -1.82
C ALA A 171 23.40 -2.66 -1.99
N GLN A 172 23.88 -3.55 -1.11
CA GLN A 172 25.23 -4.10 -1.20
C GLN A 172 25.31 -5.08 -2.37
N GLY A 173 26.12 -4.75 -3.39
CA GLY A 173 26.32 -5.63 -4.55
C GLY A 173 25.38 -5.35 -5.72
N VAL A 174 24.42 -4.42 -5.58
CA VAL A 174 23.68 -3.89 -6.73
C VAL A 174 24.54 -2.83 -7.39
N GLU A 175 24.87 -3.03 -8.67
CA GLU A 175 25.62 -2.02 -9.42
C GLU A 175 24.83 -0.71 -9.45
N ALA A 176 25.51 0.38 -9.10
CA ALA A 176 24.94 1.70 -9.27
C ALA A 176 24.69 1.89 -10.77
N GLN A 177 23.44 2.10 -11.17
CA GLN A 177 23.18 2.54 -12.52
C GLN A 177 23.67 3.98 -12.65
N ASP A 178 24.71 4.17 -13.47
CA ASP A 178 25.06 5.50 -13.96
C ASP A 178 23.80 6.08 -14.63
N GLY A 179 23.40 7.28 -14.20
CA GLY A 179 22.22 7.94 -14.75
C GLY A 179 22.33 8.21 -16.26
N PRO A 180 21.23 8.61 -16.92
CA PRO A 180 21.28 9.00 -18.33
C PRO A 180 22.24 10.17 -18.59
#